data_AF-A0A2L0B7L4-F1
#
_entry.id   AF-A0A2L0B7L4-F1
#
_cell.length_a   1.000
_cell.length_b   1.000
_cell.length_c   1.000
_cell.angle_alpha   90.00
_cell.angle_beta   90.00
_cell.angle_gamma   90.00
#
_symmetry.space_group_name_H-M   'P 1'
#
loop_
_entity.id
_entity.type
_entity.pdbx_description
1 polymer ?
#
loop_
_entity_poly.entity_id
_entity_poly.type
_entity_poly.pdbx_seq_one_letter_code
_entity_poly.pdbx_strand_id
1 'polypeptide(L)'
;VKVNFCANSPCQNGGICATTHAGHRCTCQDGFQGQNCEVKVNFCANSPCQNGGICATTHAGHRCTCQDGFYGKNCEFSGYDCDSDPCQNGGICRISEEGGYRCDCLAGTSGTNCEIDSLNECSSNPCRHPDSICQDKLGDYVCYCPPKHTGKNCEIFDRNFPGGLGQAVMTRQDSINYYAKDLELQRIQCLKNNCRLKRGNLRCDEECNTYACDFDGNDCTLGINPWANCTASRCWEVFMDGICNQECNNPQCLFDGRDCEKTLQPCNPVYDAYCQKHYANGYCDYGCNNAEC
;
A
#
# COMPACT_ATOMS: atom_id res chain seq x y z
N VAL A 1 -8.52 -53.78 -48.24
CA VAL A 1 -7.36 -53.55 -47.34
C VAL A 1 -7.61 -52.27 -46.57
N LYS A 2 -7.58 -52.29 -45.23
CA LYS A 2 -7.70 -51.07 -44.42
C LYS A 2 -6.29 -50.47 -44.34
N VAL A 3 -6.06 -49.32 -44.97
CA VAL A 3 -4.75 -48.66 -44.98
C VAL A 3 -4.50 -48.04 -43.61
N ASN A 4 -3.38 -48.39 -42.96
CA ASN A 4 -2.96 -47.76 -41.70
C ASN A 4 -2.08 -46.55 -42.01
N PHE A 5 -2.66 -45.36 -42.00
CA PHE A 5 -1.94 -44.11 -42.26
C PHE A 5 -0.99 -43.71 -41.10
N CYS A 6 -1.07 -44.37 -39.94
CA CYS A 6 -0.16 -44.16 -38.81
C CYS A 6 1.10 -45.04 -38.84
N ALA A 7 1.26 -45.93 -39.83
CA ALA A 7 2.37 -46.88 -39.87
C ALA A 7 3.77 -46.22 -39.89
N ASN A 8 3.86 -45.00 -40.44
CA ASN A 8 5.11 -44.24 -40.53
C ASN A 8 5.27 -43.18 -39.42
N SER A 9 4.44 -43.23 -38.36
CA SER A 9 4.46 -42.26 -37.27
C SER A 9 4.46 -40.80 -37.75
N PRO A 10 3.44 -40.37 -38.53
CA PRO A 10 3.44 -39.04 -39.12
C PRO A 10 3.35 -37.90 -38.10
N CYS A 11 2.85 -38.17 -36.88
CA CYS A 11 2.72 -37.18 -35.81
C CYS A 11 4.05 -36.97 -35.08
N GLN A 12 4.52 -35.73 -35.04
CA GLN A 12 5.76 -35.32 -34.38
C GLN A 12 5.51 -34.93 -32.92
N ASN A 13 6.60 -34.65 -32.18
CA ASN A 13 6.57 -34.08 -30.83
C ASN A 13 5.66 -34.82 -29.82
N GLY A 14 5.61 -36.15 -29.92
CA GLY A 14 4.81 -37.00 -29.02
C GLY A 14 3.30 -36.99 -29.31
N GLY A 15 2.88 -36.48 -30.46
CA GLY A 15 1.47 -36.50 -30.89
C GLY A 15 0.92 -37.91 -31.09
N ILE A 16 -0.34 -38.13 -30.73
CA ILE A 16 -1.02 -39.41 -30.84
C ILE A 16 -1.68 -39.52 -32.22
N CYS A 17 -1.33 -40.55 -32.99
CA CYS A 17 -1.87 -40.77 -34.34
C CYS A 17 -3.13 -41.63 -34.33
N ALA A 18 -4.15 -41.20 -35.06
CA ALA A 18 -5.34 -42.00 -35.35
C ALA A 18 -5.57 -42.11 -36.87
N THR A 19 -5.80 -43.34 -37.36
CA THR A 19 -6.21 -43.59 -38.75
C THR A 19 -7.68 -43.21 -38.94
N THR A 20 -7.99 -42.45 -39.99
CA THR A 20 -9.34 -41.99 -40.35
C THR A 20 -9.74 -42.48 -41.73
N HIS A 21 -10.98 -42.25 -42.15
CA HIS A 21 -11.48 -42.62 -43.49
C HIS A 21 -10.80 -41.85 -44.64
N ALA A 22 -10.20 -40.68 -44.36
CA ALA A 22 -9.60 -39.80 -45.36
C ALA A 22 -8.07 -39.65 -45.21
N GLY A 23 -7.42 -40.44 -44.33
CA GLY A 23 -5.99 -40.32 -44.04
C GLY A 23 -5.69 -40.56 -42.55
N HIS A 24 -4.83 -39.74 -41.96
CA HIS A 24 -4.55 -39.72 -40.51
C HIS A 24 -4.99 -38.41 -39.85
N ARG A 25 -5.14 -38.46 -38.54
CA ARG A 25 -5.32 -37.29 -37.67
C ARG A 25 -4.34 -37.40 -36.50
N CYS A 26 -3.64 -36.31 -36.22
CA CYS A 26 -2.78 -36.19 -35.05
C CYS A 26 -3.49 -35.43 -33.92
N THR A 27 -3.44 -35.98 -32.71
CA THR A 27 -3.77 -35.25 -31.48
C THR A 27 -2.45 -34.78 -30.87
N CYS A 28 -2.20 -33.47 -30.91
CA CYS A 28 -0.94 -32.89 -30.46
C CYS A 28 -0.86 -32.82 -28.94
N GLN A 29 0.36 -32.93 -28.42
CA GLN A 29 0.66 -32.63 -27.01
C GLN A 29 0.59 -31.12 -26.77
N ASP A 30 0.43 -30.73 -25.51
CA ASP A 30 0.40 -29.33 -25.10
C ASP A 30 1.62 -28.56 -25.64
N GLY A 31 1.35 -27.38 -26.21
CA GLY A 31 2.38 -26.52 -26.80
C GLY A 31 2.75 -26.82 -28.26
N PHE A 32 2.07 -27.76 -28.93
CA PHE A 32 2.27 -28.07 -30.35
C PHE A 32 0.98 -28.02 -31.16
N GLN A 33 1.09 -27.59 -32.42
CA GLN A 33 0.00 -27.49 -33.39
C GLN A 33 0.49 -27.86 -34.81
N GLY A 34 -0.39 -27.76 -35.79
CA GLY A 34 -0.12 -28.19 -37.17
C GLY A 34 -0.73 -29.55 -37.48
N GLN A 35 -0.72 -29.94 -38.75
CA GLN A 35 -1.37 -31.18 -39.19
C GLN A 35 -0.71 -32.42 -38.58
N ASN A 36 0.61 -32.34 -38.36
CA ASN A 36 1.47 -33.39 -37.85
C ASN A 36 2.13 -32.98 -36.51
N CYS A 37 1.60 -31.96 -35.81
CA CYS A 37 2.16 -31.43 -34.56
C CYS A 37 3.58 -30.87 -34.69
N GLU A 38 3.94 -30.40 -35.88
CA GLU A 38 5.27 -29.91 -36.26
C GLU A 38 5.54 -28.47 -35.81
N VAL A 39 4.50 -27.70 -35.49
CA VAL A 39 4.61 -26.28 -35.15
C VAL A 39 4.53 -26.10 -33.64
N LYS A 40 5.55 -25.50 -33.03
CA LYS A 40 5.49 -25.09 -31.63
C LYS A 40 4.57 -23.88 -31.47
N VAL A 41 3.63 -23.94 -30.54
CA VAL A 41 2.71 -22.83 -30.25
C VAL A 41 3.48 -21.72 -29.53
N ASN A 42 3.42 -20.50 -30.07
CA ASN A 42 3.89 -19.31 -29.40
C ASN A 42 2.71 -18.66 -28.65
N PHE A 43 2.58 -18.95 -27.37
CA PHE A 43 1.51 -18.40 -26.53
C PHE A 43 1.65 -16.88 -26.29
N CYS A 44 2.79 -16.28 -26.63
CA CYS A 44 3.03 -14.84 -26.57
C CYS A 44 2.67 -14.10 -27.87
N ALA A 45 2.25 -14.79 -28.94
CA ALA A 45 2.02 -14.17 -30.26
C ALA A 45 1.00 -13.03 -30.24
N ASN A 46 0.02 -13.07 -29.34
CA ASN A 46 -1.03 -12.05 -29.19
C ASN A 46 -0.78 -11.09 -28.03
N SER A 47 0.46 -11.02 -27.51
CA SER A 47 0.84 -10.16 -26.38
C SER A 47 -0.13 -10.25 -25.19
N PRO A 48 -0.30 -11.43 -24.57
CA PRO A 48 -1.28 -11.63 -23.49
C PRO A 48 -0.93 -10.86 -22.21
N CYS A 49 0.33 -10.45 -22.03
CA CYS A 49 0.77 -9.66 -20.88
C CYS A 49 0.50 -8.17 -21.11
N GLN A 50 -0.24 -7.56 -20.19
CA GLN A 50 -0.62 -6.16 -20.19
C GLN A 50 0.43 -5.31 -19.44
N ASN A 51 0.26 -3.98 -19.48
CA ASN A 51 1.02 -3.03 -18.67
C ASN A 51 2.55 -3.19 -18.72
N GLY A 52 3.09 -3.49 -19.90
CA GLY A 52 4.54 -3.66 -20.09
C GLY A 52 5.12 -4.95 -19.51
N GLY A 53 4.27 -5.91 -19.14
CA GLY A 53 4.68 -7.23 -18.67
C GLY A 53 5.44 -8.02 -19.75
N ILE A 54 6.49 -8.73 -19.33
CA ILE A 54 7.32 -9.55 -20.21
C ILE A 54 6.69 -10.94 -20.35
N CYS A 55 6.38 -11.34 -21.59
CA CYS A 55 5.78 -12.65 -21.86
C CYS A 55 6.84 -13.73 -22.14
N ALA A 56 6.69 -14.88 -21.48
CA ALA A 56 7.44 -16.09 -21.78
C ALA A 56 6.49 -17.25 -22.14
N THR A 57 6.79 -17.95 -23.24
CA THR A 57 6.08 -19.18 -23.64
C THR A 57 6.51 -20.33 -22.73
N THR A 58 5.55 -21.07 -22.18
CA THR A 58 5.76 -22.29 -21.38
C THR A 58 5.30 -23.53 -22.17
N HIS A 59 5.44 -24.72 -21.60
CA HIS A 59 5.04 -25.96 -22.28
C HIS A 59 3.51 -26.03 -22.55
N ALA A 60 2.70 -25.38 -21.72
CA ALA A 60 1.24 -25.45 -21.77
C ALA A 60 0.57 -24.07 -21.59
N GLY A 61 1.16 -23.02 -22.16
CA GLY A 61 0.60 -21.66 -22.09
C GLY A 61 1.67 -20.58 -22.06
N HIS A 62 1.34 -19.43 -21.47
CA HIS A 62 2.27 -18.33 -21.25
C HIS A 62 2.44 -18.03 -19.75
N ARG A 63 3.54 -17.35 -19.42
CA ARG A 63 3.79 -16.74 -18.11
C ARG A 63 4.14 -15.28 -18.34
N CYS A 64 3.52 -14.39 -17.58
CA CYS A 64 3.86 -12.98 -17.55
C CYS A 64 4.75 -12.68 -16.35
N THR A 65 5.82 -11.91 -16.59
CA THR A 65 6.60 -11.25 -15.55
C THR A 65 6.20 -9.79 -15.53
N CYS A 66 5.53 -9.37 -14.46
CA CYS A 66 5.00 -8.03 -14.34
C CYS A 66 6.08 -7.02 -13.95
N GLN A 67 5.91 -5.79 -14.41
CA GLN A 67 6.71 -4.64 -13.96
C GLN A 67 6.31 -4.27 -12.53
N ASP A 68 7.17 -3.50 -11.86
CA ASP A 68 6.89 -3.03 -10.51
C ASP A 68 5.55 -2.29 -10.44
N GLY A 69 4.75 -2.64 -9.42
CA GLY A 69 3.41 -2.10 -9.25
C GLY A 69 2.32 -2.76 -10.09
N PHE A 70 2.60 -3.81 -10.87
CA PHE A 70 1.60 -4.59 -11.60
C PHE A 70 1.61 -6.07 -11.19
N TYR A 71 0.45 -6.71 -11.24
CA TYR A 71 0.27 -8.11 -10.85
C TYR A 71 -0.94 -8.75 -11.55
N GLY A 72 -1.21 -10.01 -11.23
CA GLY A 72 -2.17 -10.86 -11.94
C GLY A 72 -1.50 -11.77 -12.95
N LYS A 73 -2.28 -12.72 -13.49
CA LYS A 73 -1.79 -13.73 -14.42
C LYS A 73 -1.23 -13.12 -15.71
N ASN A 74 -1.81 -11.99 -16.12
CA ASN A 74 -1.50 -11.25 -17.33
C ASN A 74 -1.00 -9.83 -17.03
N CYS A 75 -0.62 -9.51 -15.79
CA CYS A 75 -0.24 -8.16 -15.36
C CYS A 75 -1.36 -7.12 -15.58
N GLU A 76 -2.61 -7.55 -15.52
CA GLU A 76 -3.81 -6.75 -15.76
C GLU A 76 -4.15 -5.82 -14.58
N PHE A 77 -3.62 -6.11 -13.39
CA PHE A 77 -3.87 -5.33 -12.18
C PHE A 77 -2.67 -4.44 -11.86
N SER A 78 -2.95 -3.30 -11.25
CA SER A 78 -1.95 -2.34 -10.77
C SER A 78 -2.16 -2.07 -9.29
N GLY A 79 -1.10 -1.68 -8.58
CA GLY A 79 -0.96 -1.57 -7.12
C GLY A 79 -1.98 -0.71 -6.35
N TYR A 80 -3.05 -0.24 -6.98
CA TYR A 80 -4.08 0.59 -6.38
C TYR A 80 -5.03 -0.15 -5.41
N ASP A 81 -5.11 -1.49 -5.46
CA ASP A 81 -6.15 -2.21 -4.72
C ASP A 81 -6.02 -2.08 -3.20
N CYS A 82 -4.79 -1.96 -2.67
CA CYS A 82 -4.56 -1.62 -1.26
C CYS A 82 -4.29 -0.11 -1.04
N ASP A 83 -4.02 0.68 -2.07
CA ASP A 83 -3.75 2.12 -1.94
C ASP A 83 -4.95 2.91 -1.39
N SER A 84 -6.16 2.36 -1.52
CA SER A 84 -7.39 2.94 -0.98
C SER A 84 -7.67 2.56 0.48
N ASP A 85 -6.76 1.80 1.12
CA ASP A 85 -6.91 1.23 2.46
C ASP A 85 -8.31 0.60 2.68
N PRO A 86 -8.71 -0.38 1.85
CA PRO A 86 -10.06 -0.93 1.90
C PRO A 86 -10.38 -1.72 3.18
N CYS A 87 -9.35 -2.13 3.93
CA CYS A 87 -9.49 -2.91 5.15
C CYS A 87 -9.76 -2.00 6.36
N GLN A 88 -10.92 -2.19 6.98
CA GLN A 88 -11.37 -1.40 8.12
C GLN A 88 -10.81 -1.97 9.44
N ASN A 89 -10.96 -1.19 10.52
CA ASN A 89 -10.69 -1.62 11.90
C ASN A 89 -9.29 -2.21 12.13
N GLY A 90 -8.28 -1.67 11.44
CA GLY A 90 -6.89 -2.11 11.57
C GLY A 90 -6.58 -3.44 10.88
N GLY A 91 -7.48 -3.94 10.02
CA GLY A 91 -7.22 -5.08 9.15
C GLY A 91 -6.03 -4.81 8.22
N ILE A 92 -5.22 -5.83 7.96
CA ILE A 92 -4.03 -5.70 7.11
C ILE A 92 -4.40 -6.00 5.66
N CYS A 93 -4.27 -5.01 4.79
CA CYS A 93 -4.49 -5.21 3.35
C CYS A 93 -3.35 -6.00 2.72
N ARG A 94 -3.70 -7.03 1.95
CA ARG A 94 -2.77 -7.83 1.16
C ARG A 94 -3.26 -7.88 -0.27
N ILE A 95 -2.34 -7.70 -1.22
CA ILE A 95 -2.64 -7.95 -2.62
C ILE A 95 -2.82 -9.46 -2.83
N SER A 96 -3.89 -9.84 -3.52
CA SER A 96 -4.22 -11.25 -3.80
C SER A 96 -3.47 -11.75 -5.03
N GLU A 97 -2.95 -12.98 -4.98
CA GLU A 97 -2.26 -13.62 -6.13
C GLU A 97 -3.21 -13.90 -7.30
N GLU A 98 -4.52 -14.00 -7.04
CA GLU A 98 -5.57 -14.20 -8.05
C GLU A 98 -6.07 -12.88 -8.67
N GLY A 99 -5.58 -11.74 -8.19
CA GLY A 99 -6.09 -10.40 -8.51
C GLY A 99 -6.96 -9.82 -7.38
N GLY A 100 -6.98 -8.50 -7.24
CA GLY A 100 -7.68 -7.81 -6.15
C GLY A 100 -6.84 -7.64 -4.87
N TYR A 101 -7.53 -7.30 -3.79
CA TYR A 101 -7.00 -7.32 -2.42
C TYR A 101 -7.73 -8.36 -1.56
N ARG A 102 -7.14 -8.69 -0.42
CA ARG A 102 -7.79 -9.36 0.69
C ARG A 102 -7.41 -8.65 1.99
N CYS A 103 -8.32 -8.68 2.97
CA CYS A 103 -8.05 -8.16 4.30
C CYS A 103 -7.77 -9.29 5.28
N ASP A 104 -6.59 -9.27 5.88
CA ASP A 104 -6.29 -10.11 7.03
C ASP A 104 -6.86 -9.41 8.28
N CYS A 105 -8.05 -9.84 8.72
CA CYS A 105 -8.77 -9.20 9.82
C CYS A 105 -8.17 -9.47 11.20
N LEU A 106 -8.17 -8.43 12.06
CA LEU A 106 -7.75 -8.56 13.45
C LEU A 106 -8.77 -9.36 14.25
N ALA A 107 -8.31 -9.93 15.37
CA ALA A 107 -9.17 -10.70 16.27
C ALA A 107 -10.39 -9.88 16.70
N GLY A 108 -11.57 -10.47 16.59
CA GLY A 108 -12.85 -9.81 16.88
C GLY A 108 -13.53 -9.21 15.65
N THR A 109 -12.83 -9.06 14.52
CA THR A 109 -13.42 -8.57 13.26
C THR A 109 -13.49 -9.66 12.18
N SER A 110 -14.45 -9.53 11.28
CA SER A 110 -14.64 -10.42 10.12
C SER A 110 -15.29 -9.66 8.96
N GLY A 111 -15.57 -10.34 7.85
CA GLY A 111 -16.11 -9.72 6.64
C GLY A 111 -15.05 -9.58 5.56
N THR A 112 -15.42 -8.97 4.44
CA THR A 112 -14.50 -8.83 3.29
C THR A 112 -13.45 -7.76 3.59
N ASN A 113 -13.88 -6.71 4.29
CA ASN A 113 -13.13 -5.52 4.63
C ASN A 113 -12.98 -5.36 6.14
N CYS A 114 -13.17 -6.45 6.92
CA CYS A 114 -13.14 -6.44 8.38
C CYS A 114 -14.21 -5.52 9.02
N GLU A 115 -15.35 -5.37 8.34
CA GLU A 115 -16.47 -4.50 8.71
C GLU A 115 -17.47 -5.14 9.69
N ILE A 116 -17.37 -6.45 9.91
CA ILE A 116 -18.31 -7.21 10.73
C ILE A 116 -17.71 -7.49 12.10
N ASP A 117 -18.49 -7.16 13.13
CA ASP A 117 -18.15 -7.49 14.50
C ASP A 117 -18.46 -8.97 14.76
N SER A 118 -17.42 -9.74 15.05
CA SER A 118 -17.50 -11.19 15.23
C SER A 118 -17.34 -11.61 16.68
N LEU A 119 -16.98 -10.69 17.57
CA LEU A 119 -16.74 -10.97 18.98
C LEU A 119 -17.25 -9.83 19.84
N ASN A 120 -18.17 -10.14 20.75
CA ASN A 120 -18.53 -9.19 21.78
C ASN A 120 -17.51 -9.24 22.92
N GLU A 121 -16.54 -8.33 22.97
CA GLU A 121 -15.49 -8.35 23.99
C GLU A 121 -16.05 -8.08 25.40
N CYS A 122 -17.18 -7.39 25.51
CA CYS A 122 -17.86 -7.16 26.78
C CYS A 122 -18.35 -8.44 27.48
N SER A 123 -18.55 -9.53 26.73
CA SER A 123 -18.97 -10.83 27.28
C SER A 123 -17.95 -11.44 28.25
N SER A 124 -16.69 -11.00 28.17
CA SER A 124 -15.62 -11.41 29.09
C SER A 124 -15.57 -10.61 30.39
N ASN A 125 -16.47 -9.63 30.58
CA ASN A 125 -16.45 -8.63 31.66
C ASN A 125 -15.07 -7.96 31.82
N PRO A 126 -14.57 -7.29 30.78
CA PRO A 126 -13.21 -6.76 30.80
C PRO A 126 -13.03 -5.55 31.74
N CYS A 127 -14.08 -4.77 31.99
CA CYS A 127 -14.03 -3.61 32.87
C CYS A 127 -13.91 -4.03 34.34
N ARG A 128 -12.86 -3.56 35.02
CA ARG A 128 -12.42 -4.03 36.34
C ARG A 128 -13.17 -3.41 37.52
N HIS A 129 -13.96 -2.36 37.28
CA HIS A 129 -14.73 -1.71 38.33
C HIS A 129 -16.20 -2.17 38.29
N PRO A 130 -16.84 -2.51 39.42
CA PRO A 130 -18.22 -2.99 39.43
C PRO A 130 -19.23 -1.99 38.87
N ASP A 131 -19.03 -0.69 39.14
CA ASP A 131 -19.89 0.39 38.63
C ASP A 131 -19.57 0.84 37.20
N SER A 132 -18.69 0.13 36.49
CA SER A 132 -18.35 0.47 35.10
C SER A 132 -19.32 -0.15 34.11
N ILE A 133 -19.58 0.56 33.00
CA ILE A 133 -20.44 0.09 31.92
C ILE A 133 -19.55 -0.30 30.74
N CYS A 134 -19.61 -1.57 30.32
CA CYS A 134 -18.95 -2.01 29.10
C CYS A 134 -19.85 -1.75 27.89
N GLN A 135 -19.30 -1.15 26.85
CA GLN A 135 -19.95 -1.02 25.56
C GLN A 135 -19.08 -1.66 24.48
N ASP A 136 -19.68 -2.63 23.80
CA ASP A 136 -19.12 -3.33 22.66
C ASP A 136 -18.89 -2.38 21.48
N LYS A 137 -17.78 -2.57 20.77
CA LYS A 137 -17.43 -1.86 19.55
C LYS A 137 -16.90 -2.86 18.53
N LEU A 138 -16.89 -2.43 17.27
CA LEU A 138 -16.39 -3.25 16.18
C LEU A 138 -14.89 -3.56 16.39
N GLY A 139 -14.56 -4.79 16.80
CA GLY A 139 -13.19 -5.26 17.04
C GLY A 139 -12.51 -4.72 18.31
N ASP A 140 -13.26 -4.07 19.21
CA ASP A 140 -12.76 -3.61 20.50
C ASP A 140 -13.93 -3.33 21.47
N TYR A 141 -13.66 -2.87 22.68
CA TYR A 141 -14.69 -2.40 23.60
C TYR A 141 -14.23 -1.13 24.31
N VAL A 142 -15.21 -0.42 24.88
CA VAL A 142 -14.95 0.71 25.75
C VAL A 142 -15.60 0.50 27.12
N CYS A 143 -14.87 0.86 28.18
CA CYS A 143 -15.41 0.90 29.53
C CYS A 143 -15.73 2.34 29.92
N TYR A 144 -16.94 2.61 30.38
CA TYR A 144 -17.27 3.86 31.04
C TYR A 144 -16.99 3.73 32.52
N CYS A 145 -15.93 4.40 32.97
CA CYS A 145 -15.41 4.32 34.31
C CYS A 145 -16.09 5.32 35.25
N PRO A 146 -16.30 4.94 36.52
CA PRO A 146 -16.84 5.85 37.52
C PRO A 146 -15.83 6.93 37.93
N PRO A 147 -16.26 7.97 38.64
CA PRO A 147 -15.35 8.97 39.19
C PRO A 147 -14.22 8.32 39.98
N LYS A 148 -13.03 8.88 39.82
CA LYS A 148 -11.77 8.43 40.42
C LYS A 148 -11.15 7.15 39.83
N HIS A 149 -11.75 6.55 38.81
CA HIS A 149 -11.22 5.37 38.12
C HIS A 149 -11.09 5.61 36.62
N THR A 150 -9.95 5.28 36.03
CA THR A 150 -9.61 5.48 34.61
C THR A 150 -8.79 4.30 34.07
N GLY A 151 -8.29 4.38 32.84
CA GLY A 151 -7.66 3.25 32.12
C GLY A 151 -8.65 2.55 31.20
N LYS A 152 -8.14 1.76 30.24
CA LYS A 152 -8.98 1.06 29.23
C LYS A 152 -10.02 0.16 29.89
N ASN A 153 -9.69 -0.40 31.05
CA ASN A 153 -10.51 -1.32 31.82
C ASN A 153 -10.92 -0.74 33.19
N CYS A 154 -10.79 0.58 33.43
CA CYS A 154 -11.07 1.21 34.73
C CYS A 154 -10.20 0.71 35.91
N GLU A 155 -8.99 0.25 35.60
CA GLU A 155 -8.03 -0.35 36.53
C GLU A 155 -7.14 0.66 37.26
N ILE A 156 -7.10 1.91 36.79
CA ILE A 156 -6.23 2.97 37.31
C ILE A 156 -7.04 3.87 38.23
N PHE A 157 -6.55 4.12 39.45
CA PHE A 157 -7.17 5.09 40.36
C PHE A 157 -6.56 6.48 40.17
N ASP A 158 -7.38 7.46 39.77
CA ASP A 158 -7.00 8.87 39.66
C ASP A 158 -8.00 9.74 40.41
N ARG A 159 -7.61 10.28 41.56
CA ARG A 159 -8.47 11.08 42.45
C ARG A 159 -9.16 12.27 41.75
N ASN A 160 -8.60 12.78 40.66
CA ASN A 160 -9.12 13.95 39.94
C ASN A 160 -9.98 13.59 38.73
N PHE A 161 -10.10 12.30 38.38
CA PHE A 161 -10.89 11.88 37.23
C PHE A 161 -12.39 11.99 37.54
N PRO A 162 -13.17 12.77 36.75
CA PRO A 162 -14.58 13.00 37.00
C PRO A 162 -15.49 11.80 36.65
N GLY A 163 -14.94 10.76 36.03
CA GLY A 163 -15.72 9.66 35.44
C GLY A 163 -15.94 9.89 33.94
N GLY A 164 -16.26 8.82 33.20
CA GLY A 164 -16.48 8.88 31.76
C GLY A 164 -15.77 7.76 31.00
N LEU A 165 -15.45 7.98 29.73
CA LEU A 165 -14.79 6.97 28.90
C LEU A 165 -13.40 6.63 29.48
N GLY A 166 -13.17 5.34 29.76
CA GLY A 166 -11.89 4.79 30.14
C GLY A 166 -10.93 4.85 28.95
N GLN A 167 -10.09 5.87 28.93
CA GLN A 167 -9.04 5.99 27.95
C GLN A 167 -7.85 5.16 28.42
N ALA A 168 -7.24 4.39 27.51
CA ALA A 168 -5.90 3.90 27.75
C ALA A 168 -5.03 5.11 28.09
N VAL A 169 -4.36 5.09 29.24
CA VAL A 169 -3.33 6.09 29.54
C VAL A 169 -2.21 5.80 28.55
N MET A 170 -2.28 6.41 27.36
CA MET A 170 -1.10 6.63 26.55
C MET A 170 -0.24 7.51 27.44
N THR A 171 0.80 6.92 28.03
CA THR A 171 1.74 7.73 28.77
C THR A 171 2.23 8.81 27.80
N ARG A 172 2.47 10.03 28.27
CA ARG A 172 3.14 11.07 27.44
C ARG A 172 4.51 10.60 26.93
N GLN A 173 4.98 9.46 27.42
CA GLN A 173 6.17 8.77 26.94
C GLN A 173 5.91 7.99 25.64
N ASP A 174 4.70 7.49 25.37
CA ASP A 174 4.43 6.63 24.21
C ASP A 174 4.13 7.41 22.92
N SER A 175 3.55 8.61 23.02
CA SER A 175 3.37 9.50 21.84
C SER A 175 4.67 10.20 21.42
N ILE A 176 5.63 10.36 22.34
CA ILE A 176 6.98 10.87 22.05
C ILE A 176 7.88 9.76 21.44
N ASN A 177 7.57 8.49 21.70
CA ASN A 177 8.51 7.40 21.47
C ASN A 177 8.25 6.57 20.20
N TYR A 178 7.10 6.68 19.52
CA TYR A 178 6.94 5.98 18.23
C TYR A 178 7.86 6.60 17.16
N TYR A 179 7.77 7.91 16.95
CA TYR A 179 8.62 8.63 16.00
C TYR A 179 10.10 8.62 16.40
N ALA A 180 10.41 8.76 17.70
CA ALA A 180 11.79 8.69 18.17
C ALA A 180 12.41 7.29 18.01
N LYS A 181 11.63 6.22 18.24
CA LYS A 181 12.06 4.84 18.03
C LYS A 181 12.21 4.50 16.55
N ASP A 182 11.29 4.96 15.71
CA ASP A 182 11.38 4.81 14.26
C ASP A 182 12.62 5.55 13.71
N LEU A 183 12.83 6.80 14.13
CA LEU A 183 14.02 7.58 13.77
C LEU A 183 15.33 6.89 14.20
N GLU A 184 15.35 6.25 15.37
CA GLU A 184 16.51 5.50 15.85
C GLU A 184 16.77 4.23 15.03
N LEU A 185 15.71 3.49 14.65
CA LEU A 185 15.82 2.35 13.74
C LEU A 185 16.34 2.77 12.37
N GLN A 186 15.84 3.88 11.83
CA GLN A 186 16.31 4.45 10.56
C GLN A 186 17.79 4.85 10.66
N ARG A 187 18.23 5.48 11.75
CA ARG A 187 19.66 5.81 11.97
C ARG A 187 20.56 4.57 11.98
N ILE A 188 20.12 3.48 12.63
CA ILE A 188 20.84 2.20 12.61
C ILE A 188 20.92 1.65 11.18
N GLN A 189 19.85 1.77 10.40
CA GLN A 189 19.82 1.36 9.00
C GLN A 189 20.78 2.20 8.14
N CYS A 190 20.88 3.51 8.36
CA CYS A 190 21.85 4.37 7.68
C CYS A 190 23.31 3.92 7.92
N LEU A 191 23.63 3.52 9.16
CA LEU A 191 24.94 2.99 9.51
C LEU A 191 25.21 1.66 8.81
N LYS A 192 24.22 0.76 8.76
CA LYS A 192 24.32 -0.53 8.07
C LYS A 192 24.52 -0.39 6.56
N ASN A 193 23.84 0.59 5.96
CA ASN A 193 23.91 0.90 4.53
C ASN A 193 25.16 1.71 4.14
N ASN A 194 26.00 2.08 5.12
CA ASN A 194 27.18 2.93 4.95
C ASN A 194 26.86 4.30 4.30
N CYS A 195 25.70 4.88 4.61
CA CYS A 195 25.24 6.12 3.98
C CYS A 195 26.20 7.30 4.17
N ARG A 196 27.02 7.30 5.23
CA ARG A 196 28.06 8.31 5.44
C ARG A 196 29.16 8.33 4.36
N LEU A 197 29.41 7.21 3.70
CA LEU A 197 30.40 7.11 2.62
C LEU A 197 29.78 7.38 1.24
N LYS A 198 28.46 7.33 1.17
CA LYS A 198 27.66 7.53 -0.03
C LYS A 198 27.25 8.99 -0.20
N ARG A 199 26.94 9.68 0.89
CA ARG A 199 26.53 11.09 0.86
C ARG A 199 27.52 12.01 0.11
N GLY A 200 26.99 12.91 -0.70
CA GLY A 200 27.74 13.94 -1.44
C GLY A 200 28.58 13.39 -2.61
N ASN A 201 28.23 12.23 -3.14
CA ASN A 201 28.87 11.59 -4.30
C ASN A 201 28.15 11.89 -5.63
N LEU A 202 27.08 12.71 -5.61
CA LEU A 202 26.23 13.08 -6.77
C LEU A 202 25.46 11.91 -7.40
N ARG A 203 25.31 10.81 -6.67
CA ARG A 203 24.52 9.66 -7.05
C ARG A 203 23.49 9.44 -5.95
N CYS A 204 22.21 9.46 -6.30
CA CYS A 204 21.17 9.13 -5.35
C CYS A 204 21.20 7.64 -5.00
N ASP A 205 21.64 7.32 -3.79
CA ASP A 205 21.51 6.00 -3.18
C ASP A 205 20.18 5.95 -2.40
N GLU A 206 19.14 5.38 -3.02
CA GLU A 206 17.75 5.38 -2.52
C GLU A 206 17.61 4.83 -1.10
N GLU A 207 18.44 3.84 -0.73
CA GLU A 207 18.46 3.29 0.63
C GLU A 207 19.00 4.25 1.70
N CYS A 208 19.54 5.39 1.28
CA CYS A 208 20.03 6.51 2.08
C CYS A 208 19.15 7.77 1.94
N ASN A 209 18.07 7.70 1.17
CA ASN A 209 17.14 8.81 0.95
C ASN A 209 16.07 8.93 2.04
N THR A 210 16.51 9.03 3.30
CA THR A 210 15.62 9.26 4.44
C THR A 210 16.09 10.45 5.25
N TYR A 211 15.19 11.06 6.02
CA TYR A 211 15.55 12.15 6.94
C TYR A 211 16.65 11.74 7.93
N ALA A 212 16.63 10.49 8.41
CA ALA A 212 17.66 9.96 9.32
C ALA A 212 19.06 9.84 8.69
N CYS A 213 19.13 9.74 7.36
CA CYS A 213 20.37 9.59 6.59
C CYS A 213 20.80 10.90 5.89
N ASP A 214 20.22 12.04 6.29
CA ASP A 214 20.45 13.35 5.67
C ASP A 214 20.16 13.36 4.15
N PHE A 215 19.16 12.58 3.70
CA PHE A 215 18.76 12.46 2.30
C PHE A 215 19.94 12.20 1.35
N ASP A 216 20.84 11.29 1.76
CA ASP A 216 22.07 10.96 1.03
C ASP A 216 22.96 12.19 0.76
N GLY A 217 23.05 13.10 1.72
CA GLY A 217 23.80 14.35 1.55
C GLY A 217 23.17 15.28 0.52
N ASN A 218 21.85 15.19 0.33
CA ASN A 218 21.06 15.86 -0.68
C ASN A 218 21.30 15.40 -2.13
N ASP A 219 22.05 14.32 -2.37
CA ASP A 219 22.24 13.78 -3.72
C ASP A 219 20.93 13.21 -4.32
N CYS A 220 19.98 12.81 -3.46
CA CYS A 220 18.64 12.35 -3.84
C CYS A 220 17.61 13.47 -3.96
N THR A 221 17.89 14.64 -3.40
CA THR A 221 17.14 15.84 -3.76
C THR A 221 17.61 16.21 -5.17
N LEU A 222 16.70 16.50 -6.10
CA LEU A 222 17.02 16.74 -7.51
C LEU A 222 17.92 17.99 -7.77
N GLY A 223 18.73 18.45 -6.81
CA GLY A 223 19.48 19.70 -6.87
C GLY A 223 18.57 20.93 -6.94
N ILE A 224 17.28 20.76 -6.66
CA ILE A 224 16.28 21.83 -6.68
C ILE A 224 16.27 22.41 -5.27
N ASN A 225 16.86 23.60 -5.11
CA ASN A 225 16.58 24.40 -3.93
C ASN A 225 15.10 24.84 -4.03
N PRO A 226 14.19 24.31 -3.19
CA PRO A 226 12.76 24.63 -3.29
C PRO A 226 12.48 26.10 -2.96
N TRP A 227 13.45 26.78 -2.34
CA TRP A 227 13.44 28.20 -2.03
C TRP A 227 14.12 29.06 -3.09
N ALA A 228 14.60 28.50 -4.21
CA ALA A 228 15.33 29.24 -5.24
C ALA A 228 14.53 30.42 -5.81
N ASN A 229 13.20 30.28 -5.86
CA ASN A 229 12.30 31.31 -6.33
C ASN A 229 11.67 32.13 -5.21
N CYS A 230 11.94 31.79 -3.93
CA CYS A 230 11.44 32.53 -2.78
C CYS A 230 12.18 33.86 -2.65
N THR A 231 11.46 34.96 -2.81
CA THR A 231 12.02 36.31 -2.72
C THR A 231 11.99 36.88 -1.30
N ALA A 232 11.21 36.28 -0.41
CA ALA A 232 11.16 36.63 1.00
C ALA A 232 12.37 36.03 1.74
N SER A 233 12.89 36.79 2.71
CA SER A 233 14.13 36.42 3.39
C SER A 233 13.91 35.35 4.45
N ARG A 234 14.70 34.27 4.39
CA ARG A 234 14.82 33.25 5.45
C ARG A 234 13.54 32.46 5.76
N CYS A 235 12.65 32.29 4.77
CA CYS A 235 11.42 31.50 4.95
C CYS A 235 11.66 30.03 5.34
N TRP A 236 12.83 29.48 5.04
CA TRP A 236 13.22 28.13 5.51
C TRP A 236 13.38 28.02 7.04
N GLU A 237 13.50 29.13 7.77
CA GLU A 237 13.65 29.13 9.24
C GLU A 237 12.31 29.22 9.98
N VAL A 238 11.27 29.68 9.29
CA VAL A 238 9.92 29.88 9.83
C VAL A 238 8.89 28.93 9.19
N PHE A 239 9.31 28.11 8.23
CA PHE A 239 8.47 27.10 7.59
C PHE A 239 7.96 26.05 8.59
N MET A 240 6.63 25.91 8.73
CA MET A 240 5.97 24.97 9.67
C MET A 240 6.36 25.21 11.15
N ASP A 241 6.56 26.47 11.55
CA ASP A 241 6.85 26.83 12.93
C ASP A 241 5.57 27.04 13.79
N GLY A 242 4.39 26.96 13.16
CA GLY A 242 3.08 27.13 13.80
C GLY A 242 2.61 28.59 13.89
N ILE A 243 3.37 29.54 13.36
CA ILE A 243 3.09 30.97 13.30
C ILE A 243 2.86 31.35 11.85
N CYS A 244 1.75 32.02 11.56
CA CYS A 244 1.49 32.48 10.20
C CYS A 244 2.38 33.70 9.84
N ASN A 245 3.44 33.47 9.10
CA ASN A 245 4.30 34.44 8.45
C ASN A 245 3.79 34.76 7.04
N GLN A 246 2.94 35.78 6.96
CA GLN A 246 2.33 36.24 5.70
C GLN A 246 3.33 36.54 4.56
N GLU A 247 4.57 36.92 4.89
CA GLU A 247 5.63 37.15 3.90
C GLU A 247 6.14 35.86 3.23
N CYS A 248 6.07 34.74 3.95
CA CYS A 248 6.42 33.41 3.47
C CYS A 248 5.21 32.64 2.92
N ASN A 249 4.00 33.14 3.15
CA ASN A 249 2.74 32.54 2.71
C ASN A 249 2.45 32.79 1.21
N ASN A 250 3.32 32.29 0.35
CA ASN A 250 3.15 32.36 -1.10
C ASN A 250 3.73 31.10 -1.77
N PRO A 251 3.34 30.79 -3.03
CA PRO A 251 3.77 29.58 -3.71
C PRO A 251 5.30 29.44 -3.85
N GLN A 252 5.99 30.57 -4.05
CA GLN A 252 7.44 30.60 -4.20
C GLN A 252 8.18 30.29 -2.90
N CYS A 253 7.53 30.51 -1.76
CA CYS A 253 8.01 30.28 -0.41
C CYS A 253 7.20 29.19 0.31
N LEU A 254 6.63 28.25 -0.44
CA LEU A 254 5.96 27.05 0.07
C LEU A 254 4.85 27.32 1.09
N PHE A 255 4.11 28.43 0.93
CA PHE A 255 2.96 28.80 1.75
C PHE A 255 3.22 28.80 3.26
N ASP A 256 4.45 29.15 3.66
CA ASP A 256 4.84 29.17 5.07
C ASP A 256 4.56 27.84 5.80
N GLY A 257 4.73 26.72 5.10
CA GLY A 257 4.42 25.41 5.67
C GLY A 257 2.95 25.16 5.96
N ARG A 258 2.06 26.03 5.45
CA ARG A 258 0.62 26.08 5.73
C ARG A 258 0.26 26.55 7.14
N ASP A 259 1.16 27.21 7.86
CA ASP A 259 0.85 27.80 9.17
C ASP A 259 -0.20 28.93 9.10
N CYS A 260 -0.32 29.55 7.92
CA CYS A 260 -1.34 30.55 7.61
C CYS A 260 -2.72 30.00 7.27
N GLU A 261 -2.84 28.70 7.03
CA GLU A 261 -4.12 28.03 6.77
C GLU A 261 -4.76 27.63 8.10
N LYS A 262 -5.28 28.61 8.86
CA LYS A 262 -6.18 28.29 9.97
C LYS A 262 -7.62 28.17 9.47
N THR A 263 -8.10 26.92 9.59
CA THR A 263 -9.45 26.38 9.42
C THR A 263 -9.94 26.21 7.99
N LEU A 264 -9.21 25.45 7.19
CA LEU A 264 -9.88 24.49 6.30
C LEU A 264 -9.87 23.15 7.03
N GLN A 265 -11.04 22.51 7.11
CA GLN A 265 -11.08 21.14 7.60
C GLN A 265 -10.10 20.31 6.77
N PRO A 266 -9.39 19.33 7.35
CA PRO A 266 -8.54 18.45 6.57
C PRO A 266 -9.34 17.93 5.37
N CYS A 267 -8.73 17.91 4.17
CA CYS A 267 -9.32 17.22 3.02
C CYS A 267 -9.85 15.87 3.52
N ASN A 268 -11.03 15.49 3.06
CA ASN A 268 -11.57 14.18 3.41
C ASN A 268 -10.45 13.13 3.18
N PRO A 269 -10.04 12.36 4.22
CA PRO A 269 -8.86 11.50 4.15
C PRO A 269 -8.89 10.51 2.99
N VAL A 270 -10.09 10.15 2.52
CA VAL A 270 -10.33 9.29 1.36
C VAL A 270 -9.82 9.94 0.07
N TYR A 271 -9.87 11.27 -0.03
CA TYR A 271 -9.48 12.04 -1.19
C TYR A 271 -8.09 12.69 -1.05
N ASP A 272 -7.56 12.90 0.15
CA ASP A 272 -6.27 13.56 0.38
C ASP A 272 -5.11 12.87 -0.35
N ALA A 273 -5.03 11.53 -0.23
CA ALA A 273 -4.03 10.74 -0.93
C ALA A 273 -4.21 10.74 -2.46
N TYR A 274 -5.47 10.77 -2.93
CA TYR A 274 -5.80 10.83 -4.37
C TYR A 274 -5.45 12.21 -4.95
N CYS A 275 -5.83 13.30 -4.29
CA CYS A 275 -5.60 14.66 -4.73
C CYS A 275 -4.11 15.02 -4.75
N GLN A 276 -3.32 14.53 -3.79
CA GLN A 276 -1.86 14.67 -3.81
C GLN A 276 -1.21 13.97 -5.01
N LYS A 277 -1.63 12.75 -5.35
CA LYS A 277 -1.09 11.98 -6.48
C LYS A 277 -1.51 12.54 -7.85
N HIS A 278 -2.61 13.30 -7.91
CA HIS A 278 -3.17 13.86 -9.14
C HIS A 278 -2.99 15.39 -9.26
N TYR A 279 -2.28 16.02 -8.33
CA TYR A 279 -1.97 17.44 -8.38
C TYR A 279 -1.15 17.81 -9.63
N ALA A 280 -1.58 18.85 -10.34
CA ALA A 280 -0.91 19.42 -11.51
C ALA A 280 -0.67 18.45 -12.69
N ASN A 281 -1.45 17.37 -12.82
CA ASN A 281 -1.35 16.42 -13.93
C ASN A 281 -1.99 16.90 -15.25
N GLY A 282 -2.61 18.08 -15.27
CA GLY A 282 -3.26 18.68 -16.45
C GLY A 282 -4.72 18.25 -16.69
N TYR A 283 -5.30 17.45 -15.79
CA TYR A 283 -6.69 17.01 -15.81
C TYR A 283 -7.47 17.59 -14.61
N CYS A 284 -8.75 17.89 -14.80
CA CYS A 284 -9.58 18.53 -13.78
C CYS A 284 -10.39 17.48 -13.01
N ASP A 285 -9.92 17.11 -11.83
CA ASP A 285 -10.58 16.13 -10.96
C ASP A 285 -11.57 16.83 -10.00
N TYR A 286 -12.86 16.70 -10.30
CA TYR A 286 -13.94 17.42 -9.58
C TYR A 286 -14.01 17.09 -8.07
N GLY A 287 -13.52 15.92 -7.64
CA GLY A 287 -13.44 15.55 -6.23
C GLY A 287 -12.34 16.27 -5.45
N CYS A 288 -11.30 16.75 -6.14
CA CYS A 288 -10.19 17.51 -5.58
C CYS A 288 -10.36 19.03 -5.76
N ASN A 289 -11.30 19.45 -6.62
CA ASN A 289 -11.51 20.85 -6.92
C ASN A 289 -12.46 21.52 -5.90
N ASN A 290 -12.07 21.52 -4.63
CA ASN A 290 -12.76 22.22 -3.56
C ASN A 290 -11.73 22.87 -2.63
N ALA A 291 -12.17 23.78 -1.77
CA ALA A 291 -11.27 24.53 -0.91
C ALA A 291 -10.57 23.68 0.16
N GLU A 292 -10.97 22.42 0.36
CA GLU A 292 -10.46 21.52 1.40
C GLU A 292 -9.31 20.60 0.91
N CYS A 293 -9.07 20.40 -0.41
CA CYS A 293 -8.26 19.29 -0.98
C CYS A 293 -7.06 19.61 -1.92
#